data_AF-K7NWM5-F1
#
_entry.id   AF-K7NWM5-F1
#
_cell.length_a   1.000
_cell.length_b   1.000
_cell.length_c   1.000
_cell.angle_alpha   90.00
_cell.angle_beta   90.00
_cell.angle_gamma   90.00
#
_symmetry.space_group_name_H-M   'P 1'
#
loop_
_entity.id
_entity.type
_entity.pdbx_description
1 polymer ?
#
loop_
_entity_poly.entity_id
_entity_poly.type
_entity_poly.pdbx_seq_one_letter_code
_entity_poly.pdbx_strand_id
1 'polypeptide(L)'
;SAISGSLDWDYDAVHVVRGEKVEDKELWPNLHRDTSPDAILSKLTNLIQYQRKLYIATNEPDYHYFDKLRSRFKVSLLDDYKDLWAKNSEWYNETTLLNKGQPVDFDGYMRVEVDTEVFFRAKTRVETFNNLTKDCKDGINTC
;
A
#
# COMPACT_ATOMS: atom_id res chain seq x y z
N SER A 1 -13.67 8.20 -0.50
CA SER A 1 -13.09 7.03 0.19
C SER A 1 -12.89 7.40 1.63
N ALA A 2 -13.39 6.58 2.54
CA ALA A 2 -13.31 6.83 3.98
C ALA A 2 -11.85 6.94 4.46
N ILE A 3 -10.93 6.17 3.85
CA ILE A 3 -9.50 6.21 4.15
C ILE A 3 -8.86 7.52 3.69
N SER A 4 -9.13 7.98 2.47
CA SER A 4 -8.65 9.32 2.05
C SER A 4 -9.20 10.42 2.96
N GLY A 5 -10.42 10.25 3.48
CA GLY A 5 -11.03 11.14 4.47
C GLY A 5 -10.31 11.17 5.82
N SER A 6 -9.97 10.01 6.39
CA SER A 6 -9.17 9.93 7.63
C SER A 6 -7.74 10.48 7.46
N LEU A 7 -7.24 10.45 6.23
CA LEU A 7 -5.99 11.06 5.82
C LEU A 7 -6.12 12.57 5.51
N ASP A 8 -7.24 13.21 5.84
CA ASP A 8 -7.57 14.64 5.61
C ASP A 8 -7.48 15.08 4.13
N TRP A 9 -7.50 14.13 3.19
CA TRP A 9 -7.21 14.39 1.77
C TRP A 9 -5.86 15.09 1.52
N ASP A 10 -4.99 15.12 2.53
CA ASP A 10 -3.65 15.71 2.50
C ASP A 10 -2.63 14.68 2.96
N TYR A 11 -2.30 13.78 2.03
CA TYR A 11 -1.33 12.74 2.24
C TYR A 11 -0.56 12.44 0.96
N ASP A 12 0.56 11.78 1.15
CA ASP A 12 1.37 11.18 0.09
C ASP A 12 1.25 9.67 0.19
N ALA A 13 1.51 8.96 -0.91
CA ALA A 13 1.42 7.52 -0.92
C ALA A 13 2.58 6.86 -1.63
N VAL A 14 2.95 5.69 -1.13
CA VAL A 14 3.91 4.79 -1.76
C VAL A 14 3.24 3.44 -2.00
N HIS A 15 3.37 2.93 -3.21
CA HIS A 15 2.92 1.60 -3.59
C HIS A 15 4.12 0.65 -3.63
N VAL A 16 4.18 -0.27 -2.67
CA VAL A 16 5.29 -1.20 -2.43
C VAL A 16 4.85 -2.62 -2.75
N VAL A 17 5.32 -3.15 -3.89
CA VAL A 17 5.11 -4.53 -4.31
C VAL A 17 6.30 -5.37 -3.85
N ARG A 18 6.02 -6.34 -2.99
CA ARG A 18 6.94 -7.37 -2.51
C ARG A 18 6.22 -8.71 -2.62
N GLY A 19 5.76 -9.28 -1.51
CA GLY A 19 5.14 -10.61 -1.49
C GLY A 19 6.02 -11.64 -2.18
N GLU A 20 5.42 -12.59 -2.91
CA GLU A 20 6.15 -13.66 -3.60
C GLU A 20 7.20 -13.16 -4.61
N LYS A 21 6.99 -11.98 -5.23
CA LYS A 21 7.96 -11.42 -6.20
C LYS A 21 9.33 -11.15 -5.58
N VAL A 22 9.41 -10.96 -4.26
CA VAL A 22 10.68 -10.67 -3.59
C VAL A 22 11.58 -11.91 -3.46
N GLU A 23 11.00 -13.10 -3.56
CA GLU A 23 11.71 -14.38 -3.47
C GLU A 23 12.35 -14.76 -4.80
N ASP A 24 11.73 -14.38 -5.92
CA ASP A 24 12.23 -14.62 -7.27
C ASP A 24 13.26 -13.56 -7.70
N LYS A 25 14.51 -13.79 -7.28
CA LYS A 25 15.65 -12.94 -7.62
C LYS A 25 16.13 -13.12 -9.07
N GLU A 26 15.65 -14.15 -9.77
CA GLU A 26 15.98 -14.33 -11.19
C GLU A 26 15.17 -13.36 -12.05
N LEU A 27 13.88 -13.15 -11.72
CA LEU A 27 13.03 -12.17 -12.39
C LEU A 27 13.17 -10.75 -11.83
N TRP A 28 13.39 -10.60 -10.53
CA TRP A 28 13.48 -9.29 -9.85
C TRP A 28 14.74 -9.18 -8.96
N PRO A 29 15.94 -9.04 -9.55
CA PRO A 29 17.20 -9.09 -8.81
C PRO A 29 17.40 -7.92 -7.84
N ASN A 30 16.73 -6.78 -8.04
CA ASN A 30 16.92 -5.57 -7.23
C ASN A 30 15.77 -5.32 -6.24
N LEU A 31 14.60 -5.91 -6.48
CA LEU A 31 13.35 -5.62 -5.76
C LEU A 31 13.50 -5.70 -4.24
N HIS A 32 14.10 -6.78 -3.71
CA HIS A 32 14.29 -6.95 -2.27
C HIS A 32 15.08 -5.78 -1.63
N ARG A 33 16.19 -5.40 -2.26
CA ARG A 33 17.09 -4.33 -1.79
C ARG A 33 16.43 -2.97 -1.91
N ASP A 34 15.83 -2.69 -3.07
CA ASP A 34 15.33 -1.37 -3.42
C ASP A 34 13.99 -1.05 -2.72
N THR A 35 13.26 -2.07 -2.26
CA THR A 35 12.06 -1.94 -1.41
C THR A 35 12.34 -2.25 0.07
N SER A 36 13.60 -2.21 0.50
CA SER A 36 13.95 -2.26 1.93
C SER A 36 13.48 -0.98 2.64
N PRO A 37 13.17 -1.02 3.97
CA PRO A 37 12.68 0.15 4.69
C PRO A 37 13.68 1.31 4.64
N ASP A 38 14.99 1.01 4.66
CA ASP A 38 16.08 1.97 4.47
C ASP A 38 16.07 2.62 3.09
N ALA A 39 15.97 1.81 2.03
CA ALA A 39 15.96 2.32 0.66
C ALA A 39 14.73 3.20 0.40
N ILE A 40 13.55 2.75 0.87
CA ILE A 40 12.31 3.52 0.75
C ILE A 40 12.44 4.83 1.54
N LEU A 41 12.86 4.79 2.81
CA LEU A 41 13.01 5.99 3.63
C LEU A 41 13.96 7.00 2.99
N SER A 42 15.08 6.55 2.46
CA SER A 42 16.05 7.39 1.75
C SER A 42 15.43 8.08 0.53
N LYS A 43 14.70 7.34 -0.30
CA LYS A 43 14.01 7.91 -1.48
C LYS A 43 12.91 8.89 -1.07
N LEU A 44 12.04 8.50 -0.14
CA LEU A 44 10.92 9.32 0.28
C LEU A 44 11.36 10.61 0.98
N THR A 45 12.48 10.61 1.71
CA THR A 45 12.98 11.82 2.38
C THR A 45 13.33 12.94 1.40
N ASN A 46 13.70 12.61 0.16
CA ASN A 46 13.99 13.59 -0.88
C ASN A 46 12.73 14.11 -1.60
N LEU A 47 11.60 13.43 -1.45
CA LEU A 47 10.36 13.72 -2.19
C LEU A 47 9.26 14.27 -1.29
N ILE A 48 9.20 13.83 -0.03
CA ILE A 48 8.11 14.08 0.91
C ILE A 48 8.67 14.79 2.15
N GLN A 49 7.97 15.85 2.57
CA GLN A 49 8.35 16.63 3.74
C GLN A 49 8.18 15.85 5.05
N TYR A 50 8.84 16.33 6.11
CA TYR A 50 8.78 15.74 7.45
C TYR A 50 7.37 15.72 8.05
N GLN A 51 7.06 14.65 8.78
CA GLN A 51 5.81 14.43 9.51
C GLN A 51 4.52 14.45 8.67
N ARG A 52 4.64 14.43 7.34
CA ARG A 52 3.48 14.26 6.46
C ARG A 52 2.86 12.87 6.65
N LYS A 53 1.56 12.80 6.37
CA LYS A 53 0.80 11.53 6.33
C LYS A 53 1.27 10.73 5.11
N LEU A 54 1.67 9.50 5.34
CA LEU A 54 2.15 8.59 4.31
C LEU A 54 1.28 7.33 4.33
N TYR A 55 0.55 7.10 3.25
CA TYR A 55 -0.15 5.84 3.03
C TYR A 55 0.76 4.85 2.32
N ILE A 56 0.82 3.61 2.80
CA ILE A 56 1.58 2.52 2.17
C ILE A 56 0.61 1.48 1.64
N ALA A 57 0.45 1.44 0.31
CA ALA A 57 -0.25 0.38 -0.40
C ALA A 57 0.72 -0.78 -0.62
N THR A 58 0.44 -1.98 -0.11
CA THR A 58 1.42 -3.07 -0.14
C THR A 58 0.81 -4.46 -0.01
N ASN A 59 1.49 -5.44 -0.60
CA ASN A 59 1.26 -6.87 -0.40
C ASN A 59 2.34 -7.53 0.49
N GLU A 60 3.15 -6.74 1.22
CA GLU A 60 4.09 -7.26 2.21
C GLU A 60 3.32 -7.87 3.40
N PRO A 61 3.51 -9.15 3.73
CA PRO A 61 2.79 -9.82 4.82
C PRO A 61 3.17 -9.32 6.22
N ASP A 62 4.39 -8.82 6.42
CA ASP A 62 4.81 -8.30 7.73
C ASP A 62 4.32 -6.85 7.93
N TYR A 63 3.32 -6.68 8.80
CA TYR A 63 2.78 -5.37 9.18
C TYR A 63 3.85 -4.41 9.74
N HIS A 64 4.86 -4.94 10.45
CA HIS A 64 5.90 -4.14 11.10
C HIS A 64 7.06 -3.79 10.17
N TYR A 65 7.06 -4.30 8.93
CA TYR A 65 8.14 -4.11 7.97
C TYR A 65 8.48 -2.62 7.74
N PHE A 66 7.46 -1.75 7.75
CA PHE A 66 7.62 -0.32 7.50
C PHE A 66 7.78 0.55 8.75
N ASP A 67 7.92 -0.04 9.94
CA ASP A 67 7.98 0.72 11.20
C ASP A 67 9.13 1.73 11.23
N LYS A 68 10.22 1.46 10.52
CA LYS A 68 11.34 2.40 10.38
C LYS A 68 10.92 3.74 9.78
N LEU A 69 9.94 3.76 8.88
CA LEU A 69 9.43 4.99 8.25
C LEU A 69 8.64 5.86 9.24
N ARG A 70 8.09 5.27 10.32
CA ARG A 70 7.35 5.99 11.37
C ARG A 70 8.21 7.00 12.12
N SER A 71 9.55 6.85 12.07
CA SER A 71 10.48 7.85 12.61
C SER A 71 10.42 9.20 11.87
N ARG A 72 9.93 9.23 10.62
CA ARG A 72 9.94 10.41 9.75
C ARG A 72 8.55 10.83 9.26
N PHE A 73 7.63 9.88 9.10
CA PHE A 73 6.30 10.08 8.52
C PHE A 73 5.21 9.53 9.44
N LYS A 74 3.99 10.03 9.29
CA LYS A 74 2.80 9.45 9.93
C LYS A 74 2.29 8.33 9.02
N VAL A 75 2.81 7.12 9.23
CA VAL A 75 2.53 5.96 8.37
C VAL A 75 1.17 5.36 8.67
N SER A 76 0.41 5.07 7.61
CA SER A 76 -0.81 4.27 7.65
C SER A 76 -0.78 3.17 6.58
N LEU A 77 -1.26 1.98 6.93
CA LEU A 77 -1.47 0.85 6.03
C LEU A 77 -2.96 0.58 5.88
N LEU A 78 -3.32 -0.26 4.91
CA LEU A 78 -4.71 -0.69 4.73
C LEU A 78 -5.28 -1.28 6.03
N ASP A 79 -4.56 -2.19 6.67
CA ASP A 79 -5.05 -2.89 7.88
C ASP A 79 -5.29 -1.98 9.10
N ASP A 80 -4.77 -0.75 9.09
CA ASP A 80 -5.09 0.27 10.10
C ASP A 80 -6.57 0.72 10.02
N TYR A 81 -7.24 0.42 8.90
CA TYR A 81 -8.63 0.78 8.63
C TYR A 81 -9.57 -0.43 8.59
N LYS A 82 -9.14 -1.58 9.12
CA LYS A 82 -9.91 -2.84 9.08
C LYS A 82 -11.33 -2.74 9.63
N ASP A 83 -11.57 -1.81 10.53
CA ASP A 83 -12.89 -1.58 11.12
C ASP A 83 -13.93 -1.12 10.07
N LEU A 84 -13.48 -0.60 8.93
CA LEU A 84 -14.36 -0.21 7.82
C LEU A 84 -15.00 -1.43 7.13
N TRP A 85 -14.39 -2.61 7.19
CA TRP A 85 -14.91 -3.85 6.57
C TRP A 85 -14.98 -5.04 7.54
N ALA A 86 -14.78 -4.79 8.84
CA ALA A 86 -15.00 -5.78 9.87
C ALA A 86 -16.47 -6.25 9.88
N LYS A 87 -16.75 -7.43 10.46
CA LYS A 87 -18.11 -8.02 10.48
C LYS A 87 -19.19 -7.13 11.11
N ASN A 88 -18.80 -6.17 11.94
CA ASN A 88 -19.69 -5.19 12.57
C ASN A 88 -19.73 -3.85 11.84
N SER A 89 -19.10 -3.72 10.68
CA SER A 89 -19.04 -2.48 9.91
C SER A 89 -20.31 -2.24 9.10
N GLU A 90 -20.56 -0.97 8.78
CA GLU A 90 -21.64 -0.56 7.88
C GLU A 90 -21.48 -1.21 6.50
N TRP A 91 -20.26 -1.20 5.95
CA TRP A 91 -19.95 -1.85 4.67
C TRP A 91 -20.33 -3.33 4.66
N TYR A 92 -19.99 -4.10 5.71
CA TYR A 92 -20.31 -5.52 5.79
C TYR A 92 -21.82 -5.74 5.81
N ASN A 93 -22.55 -4.94 6.60
CA ASN A 93 -24.00 -5.03 6.68
C ASN A 93 -24.69 -4.68 5.36
N GLU A 94 -24.29 -3.58 4.73
CA GLU A 94 -24.86 -3.11 3.47
C GLU A 94 -24.58 -4.08 2.32
N THR A 95 -23.33 -4.53 2.16
CA THR A 95 -22.96 -5.47 1.10
C THR A 95 -23.64 -6.82 1.28
N THR A 96 -23.78 -7.31 2.51
CA THR A 96 -24.54 -8.53 2.81
C THR A 96 -26.01 -8.40 2.41
N LEU A 97 -26.64 -7.26 2.74
CA LEU A 97 -28.04 -6.99 2.36
C LEU A 97 -28.22 -6.91 0.85
N LEU A 98 -27.33 -6.20 0.16
CA LEU A 98 -27.34 -6.08 -1.31
C LEU A 98 -27.08 -7.44 -1.98
N ASN A 99 -26.29 -8.30 -1.36
CA ASN A 99 -25.97 -9.64 -1.84
C ASN A 99 -26.90 -10.72 -1.27
N LYS A 100 -28.19 -10.39 -1.08
CA LYS A 100 -29.26 -11.35 -0.70
C LYS A 100 -28.97 -12.13 0.59
N GLY A 101 -28.31 -11.50 1.56
CA GLY A 101 -27.94 -12.12 2.83
C GLY A 101 -26.63 -12.90 2.79
N GLN A 102 -25.92 -12.94 1.66
CA GLN A 102 -24.60 -13.56 1.56
C GLN A 102 -23.51 -12.52 1.84
N PRO A 103 -22.67 -12.71 2.88
CA PRO A 103 -21.62 -11.76 3.18
C PRO A 103 -20.58 -11.71 2.08
N VAL A 104 -20.04 -10.52 1.84
CA VAL A 104 -18.94 -10.29 0.91
C VAL A 104 -17.66 -10.19 1.72
N ASP A 105 -16.70 -11.06 1.43
CA ASP A 105 -15.40 -11.04 2.08
C ASP A 105 -14.54 -9.88 1.54
N PHE A 106 -13.82 -9.22 2.44
CA PHE A 106 -12.80 -8.24 2.07
C PHE A 106 -11.51 -9.00 1.68
N ASP A 107 -11.56 -9.63 0.51
CA ASP A 107 -10.54 -10.52 -0.01
C ASP A 107 -9.36 -9.77 -0.65
N GLY A 108 -8.42 -10.52 -1.24
CA GLY A 108 -7.25 -9.95 -1.91
C GLY A 108 -7.62 -9.01 -3.06
N TYR A 109 -8.71 -9.28 -3.79
CA TYR A 109 -9.18 -8.41 -4.87
C TYR A 109 -9.64 -7.06 -4.30
N MET A 110 -10.51 -7.08 -3.28
CA MET A 110 -11.01 -5.85 -2.66
C MET A 110 -9.88 -5.03 -2.03
N ARG A 111 -8.89 -5.69 -1.41
CA ARG A 111 -7.70 -5.03 -0.86
C ARG A 111 -6.93 -4.24 -1.94
N VAL A 112 -6.70 -4.86 -3.10
CA VAL A 112 -6.00 -4.21 -4.22
C VAL A 112 -6.80 -3.04 -4.78
N GLU A 113 -8.12 -3.16 -4.93
CA GLU A 113 -8.97 -2.08 -5.42
C GLU A 113 -8.94 -0.86 -4.47
N VAL A 114 -9.07 -1.08 -3.17
CA VAL A 114 -9.02 -0.01 -2.17
C VAL A 114 -7.63 0.61 -2.10
N ASP A 115 -6.56 -0.19 -2.04
CA ASP A 115 -5.19 0.31 -2.03
C ASP A 115 -4.89 1.18 -3.26
N THR A 116 -5.32 0.71 -4.43
CA THR A 116 -5.15 1.40 -5.71
C THR A 116 -5.88 2.74 -5.71
N GLU A 117 -7.13 2.77 -5.25
CA GLU A 117 -7.95 3.97 -5.15
C GLU A 117 -7.34 5.01 -4.19
N VAL A 118 -6.95 4.58 -2.98
CA VAL A 118 -6.32 5.46 -1.99
C VAL A 118 -4.98 5.98 -2.50
N PHE A 119 -4.18 5.15 -3.17
CA PHE A 119 -2.91 5.56 -3.78
C PHE A 119 -3.12 6.64 -4.85
N PHE A 120 -4.08 6.47 -5.76
CA PHE A 120 -4.32 7.42 -6.86
C PHE A 120 -4.80 8.80 -6.40
N ARG A 121 -5.34 8.92 -5.19
CA ARG A 121 -5.78 10.20 -4.60
C ARG A 121 -4.69 10.96 -3.83
N ALA A 122 -3.52 10.37 -3.64
CA ALA A 122 -2.42 11.01 -2.93
C ALA A 122 -1.79 12.16 -3.74
N LYS A 123 -1.23 13.16 -3.03
CA LYS A 123 -0.56 14.32 -3.65
C LYS A 123 0.73 13.92 -4.35
N THR A 124 1.61 13.22 -3.63
CA THR A 124 2.79 12.56 -4.20
C THR A 124 2.55 11.07 -4.27
N ARG A 125 2.89 10.46 -5.40
CA ARG A 125 2.72 9.03 -5.67
C ARG A 125 4.07 8.45 -6.03
N VAL A 126 4.50 7.46 -5.26
CA VAL A 126 5.77 6.76 -5.46
C VAL A 126 5.49 5.28 -5.70
N GLU A 127 5.83 4.77 -6.89
CA GLU A 127 5.55 3.39 -7.27
C GLU A 127 6.80 2.53 -7.26
N THR A 128 6.63 1.25 -6.98
CA THR A 128 7.72 0.27 -6.96
C THR A 128 8.52 0.26 -8.26
N PHE A 129 7.88 -0.08 -9.38
CA PHE A 129 8.55 -0.33 -10.66
C PHE A 129 8.79 0.94 -11.50
N ASN A 130 8.50 2.12 -10.96
CA ASN A 130 8.72 3.39 -11.63
C ASN A 130 9.71 4.27 -10.85
N ASN A 131 9.61 4.26 -9.51
CA ASN A 131 10.38 5.15 -8.66
C ASN A 131 11.32 4.42 -7.70
N LEU A 132 10.96 3.22 -7.21
CA LEU A 132 11.74 2.52 -6.18
C LEU A 132 12.80 1.57 -6.75
N THR A 133 12.47 0.73 -7.72
CA THR A 133 13.40 -0.23 -8.33
C THR A 133 13.64 0.08 -9.81
N LYS A 134 14.72 -0.47 -10.35
CA LYS A 134 15.00 -0.51 -11.80
C LYS A 134 14.47 -1.78 -12.48
N ASP A 135 13.98 -2.74 -11.72
CA ASP A 135 13.40 -3.95 -12.29
C ASP A 135 12.10 -3.62 -13.04
N CYS A 136 11.81 -4.33 -14.13
CA CYS A 136 10.53 -4.18 -14.83
C CYS A 136 9.43 -4.91 -14.04
N LYS A 137 8.19 -4.40 -14.13
CA LYS A 137 7.03 -4.95 -13.40
C LYS A 137 6.81 -6.45 -13.66
N ASP A 138 7.02 -6.86 -14.90
CA ASP A 138 6.76 -8.23 -15.38
C ASP A 138 8.04 -9.09 -15.51
N GLY A 139 9.17 -8.59 -15.01
CA GLY A 139 10.45 -9.32 -14.93
C GLY A 139 11.54 -8.80 -15.87
N ILE A 140 12.69 -9.48 -15.90
CA ILE A 140 13.81 -9.08 -16.77
C ILE A 140 13.37 -9.08 -18.25
N ASN A 141 13.74 -8.02 -18.99
CA ASN A 141 13.46 -7.81 -20.42
C ASN A 141 11.98 -7.51 -20.77
N THR A 142 11.16 -7.01 -19.85
CA THR A 142 9.74 -6.71 -20.08
C THR A 142 9.32 -5.26 -19.79
N CYS A 143 10.27 -4.33 -19.80
CA CYS A 143 10.00 -2.90 -19.74
C CYS A 143 9.45 -2.44 -21.11
#